data_AF-A0A1A8F7B8-F1
#
_entry.id   AF-A0A1A8F7B8-F1
#
_cell.length_a   1.000
_cell.length_b   1.000
_cell.length_c   1.000
_cell.angle_alpha   90.00
_cell.angle_beta   90.00
_cell.angle_gamma   90.00
#
_symmetry.space_group_name_H-M   'P 1'
#
loop_
_entity.id
_entity.type
_entity.pdbx_description
1 polymer ?
#
loop_
_entity_poly.entity_id
_entity_poly.type
_entity_poly.pdbx_seq_one_letter_code
_entity_poly.pdbx_strand_id
1 'polypeptide(L)'
;PALDSNTAHPKLEISQDRKQVYWRRQPVGEGPTPQPYDSQYSVLAQESFTSGRHYWEVIVRDKPFWMVGVTTGLVNKNDGLTQSSFSLGVNNT
;
A
#
# COMPACT_ATOMS: atom_id res chain seq x y z
N PRO A 1 1.45 -8.99 9.14
CA PRO A 1 2.51 -8.01 8.86
C PRO A 1 2.03 -6.61 9.27
N ALA A 2 2.91 -5.77 9.81
CA ALA A 2 2.63 -4.36 10.08
C ALA A 2 2.84 -3.51 8.83
N LEU A 3 2.04 -2.45 8.65
CA LEU A 3 2.18 -1.52 7.53
C LEU A 3 3.32 -0.51 7.77
N ASP A 4 4.12 -0.24 6.73
CA ASP A 4 5.22 0.73 6.79
C ASP A 4 4.79 2.10 6.28
N SER A 5 4.71 3.07 7.20
CA SER A 5 4.36 4.47 6.90
C SER A 5 5.28 5.15 5.89
N ASN A 6 6.54 4.72 5.76
CA ASN A 6 7.48 5.31 4.81
C ASN A 6 7.16 4.93 3.35
N THR A 7 6.39 3.86 3.15
CA THR A 7 6.00 3.35 1.83
C THR A 7 4.58 3.73 1.44
N ALA A 8 3.84 4.37 2.35
CA ALA A 8 2.45 4.73 2.13
C ALA A 8 2.34 5.86 1.10
N HIS A 9 1.45 5.70 0.14
CA HIS A 9 1.08 6.78 -0.75
C HIS A 9 0.59 8.00 0.07
N PRO A 10 0.95 9.26 -0.27
CA PRO A 10 0.62 10.47 0.53
C PRO A 10 -0.87 10.73 0.80
N LYS A 11 -1.75 10.08 0.05
CA LYS A 11 -3.22 10.11 0.23
C LYS A 11 -3.74 9.01 1.15
N LEU A 12 -2.87 8.17 1.67
CA LEU A 12 -3.20 7.11 2.61
C LEU A 12 -2.65 7.49 3.99
N GLU A 13 -3.41 7.15 5.02
CA GLU A 13 -2.99 7.22 6.40
C GLU A 13 -3.05 5.82 7.02
N ILE A 14 -2.15 5.57 7.96
CA ILE A 14 -2.04 4.29 8.66
C ILE A 14 -2.44 4.51 10.11
N SER A 15 -3.22 3.59 10.67
CA SER A 15 -3.58 3.59 12.08
C SER A 15 -2.35 3.43 13.00
N GLN A 16 -2.47 3.86 14.24
CA GLN A 16 -1.38 3.76 15.22
C GLN A 16 -0.90 2.31 15.44
N ASP A 17 -1.81 1.33 15.34
CA ASP A 17 -1.49 -0.11 15.46
C ASP A 17 -0.86 -0.70 14.19
N ARG A 18 -0.70 0.10 13.12
CA ARG A 18 -0.16 -0.28 11.81
C ARG A 18 -0.88 -1.44 11.13
N LYS A 19 -2.16 -1.65 11.42
CA LYS A 19 -2.97 -2.73 10.82
C LYS A 19 -4.05 -2.24 9.86
N GLN A 20 -4.32 -0.94 9.85
CA GLN A 20 -5.40 -0.37 9.05
C GLN A 20 -4.84 0.75 8.19
N VAL A 21 -5.37 0.83 6.97
CA VAL A 21 -5.08 1.91 6.03
C VAL A 21 -6.39 2.58 5.64
N TYR A 22 -6.38 3.91 5.57
CA TYR A 22 -7.53 4.70 5.21
C TYR A 22 -7.13 5.87 4.31
N TRP A 23 -8.09 6.38 3.54
CA TRP A 23 -7.88 7.60 2.77
C TRP A 23 -7.73 8.78 3.72
N ARG A 24 -6.65 9.54 3.54
CA ARG A 24 -6.41 10.80 4.23
C ARG A 24 -7.62 11.71 4.06
N ARG A 25 -8.11 12.28 5.16
CA ARG A 25 -9.09 13.36 5.06
C ARG A 25 -8.37 14.61 4.59
N GLN A 26 -8.64 15.02 3.35
CA GLN A 26 -8.09 16.25 2.82
C GLN A 26 -8.83 17.45 3.44
N PRO A 27 -8.12 18.37 4.11
CA PRO A 27 -8.74 19.60 4.64
C PRO A 27 -9.43 20.39 3.54
N VAL A 28 -10.57 20.99 3.87
CA VAL A 28 -11.26 21.93 2.97
C VAL A 28 -10.32 23.11 2.71
N GLY A 29 -9.79 23.22 1.49
CA GLY A 29 -8.88 24.29 1.07
C GLY A 29 -7.49 23.84 0.64
N GLU A 30 -7.10 22.58 0.85
CA GLU A 30 -5.90 22.03 0.21
C GLU A 30 -6.19 21.82 -1.28
N GLY A 31 -5.52 22.59 -2.15
CA GLY A 31 -5.55 22.40 -3.59
C GLY A 31 -5.03 21.01 -3.99
N PRO A 32 -5.36 20.50 -5.18
CA PRO A 32 -4.87 19.21 -5.64
C PRO A 32 -3.34 19.24 -5.68
N THR A 33 -2.70 18.35 -4.91
CA THR A 33 -1.26 18.14 -5.01
C THR A 33 -0.95 17.54 -6.38
N PRO A 34 -0.02 18.13 -7.16
CA PRO A 34 0.41 17.54 -8.43
C PRO A 34 1.02 16.17 -8.12
N GLN A 35 0.34 15.12 -8.57
CA GLN A 35 0.81 13.75 -8.40
C GLN A 35 1.85 13.46 -9.48
N PRO A 36 3.04 12.93 -9.11
CA PRO A 36 3.88 12.25 -10.08
C PRO A 36 3.07 11.12 -10.70
N TYR A 37 3.08 11.08 -12.02
CA TYR A 37 2.47 10.03 -12.83
C TYR A 37 2.90 8.66 -12.30
N ASP A 38 1.93 7.75 -12.11
CA ASP A 38 2.14 6.31 -11.92
C ASP A 38 2.64 5.80 -10.54
N SER A 39 2.20 6.39 -9.43
CA SER A 39 2.30 5.74 -8.11
C SER A 39 0.99 5.02 -7.79
N GLN A 40 1.00 3.69 -7.73
CA GLN A 40 -0.14 2.91 -7.23
C GLN A 40 -0.52 3.41 -5.82
N TYR A 41 -1.83 3.53 -5.53
CA TYR A 41 -2.34 3.88 -4.19
C TYR A 41 -2.13 2.72 -3.21
N SER A 42 -0.88 2.50 -2.81
CA SER A 42 -0.47 1.33 -2.02
C SER A 42 0.34 1.72 -0.78
N VAL A 43 0.47 0.73 0.10
CA VAL A 43 1.34 0.72 1.26
C VAL A 43 1.94 -0.68 1.36
N LEU A 44 3.22 -0.79 1.72
CA LEU A 44 3.90 -2.06 1.88
C LEU A 44 3.92 -2.49 3.34
N ALA A 45 4.09 -3.81 3.54
CA ALA A 45 4.42 -4.35 4.84
C ALA A 45 5.85 -3.96 5.24
N GLN A 46 6.07 -3.75 6.53
CA GLN A 46 7.40 -3.53 7.10
C GLN A 46 8.22 -4.84 7.07
N GLU A 47 7.57 -5.98 7.25
CA GLU A 47 8.23 -7.28 7.15
C GLU A 47 8.37 -7.75 5.71
N SER A 48 9.52 -8.34 5.39
CA SER A 48 9.76 -9.09 4.17
C SER A 48 9.96 -10.57 4.49
N PHE A 49 9.62 -11.42 3.53
CA PHE A 49 9.73 -12.87 3.68
C PHE A 49 10.63 -13.43 2.58
N THR A 50 11.63 -14.23 2.96
CA THR A 50 12.58 -14.85 2.02
C THR A 50 12.35 -16.35 1.82
N SER A 51 11.59 -16.99 2.72
CA SER A 51 11.26 -18.41 2.67
C SER A 51 10.03 -18.72 3.53
N GLY A 52 9.50 -19.95 3.41
CA GLY A 52 8.37 -20.43 4.20
C GLY A 52 7.00 -20.20 3.56
N ARG A 53 5.93 -20.42 4.35
CA ARG A 53 4.54 -20.16 3.98
C ARG A 53 3.95 -19.16 4.96
N HIS A 54 3.36 -18.10 4.43
CA HIS A 54 2.80 -16.99 5.20
C HIS A 54 1.34 -16.77 4.81
N TYR A 55 0.54 -16.35 5.77
CA TYR A 55 -0.90 -16.14 5.61
C TYR A 55 -1.33 -14.87 6.31
N TRP A 56 -2.29 -14.15 5.72
CA TRP A 56 -2.92 -12.99 6.32
C TRP A 56 -4.35 -12.86 5.83
N GLU A 57 -5.19 -12.25 6.65
CA GLU A 57 -6.56 -11.88 6.33
C GLU A 57 -6.67 -10.36 6.27
N VAL A 58 -7.49 -9.86 5.35
CA VAL A 58 -7.74 -8.41 5.20
C VAL A 58 -9.23 -8.16 5.28
N ILE A 59 -9.61 -7.28 6.19
CA ILE A 59 -11.01 -6.85 6.35
C ILE A 59 -11.22 -5.61 5.48
N VAL A 60 -11.93 -5.79 4.36
CA VAL A 60 -12.18 -4.71 3.39
C VAL A 60 -13.46 -3.94 3.69
N ARG A 61 -14.48 -4.60 4.26
CA ARG A 61 -15.86 -4.06 4.43
C ARG A 61 -16.44 -3.60 3.08
N ASP A 62 -17.30 -2.58 3.09
CA ASP A 62 -18.02 -2.06 1.91
C ASP A 62 -17.16 -1.06 1.09
N LYS A 63 -15.94 -1.44 0.71
CA LYS A 63 -15.07 -0.59 -0.12
C LYS A 63 -15.26 -0.92 -1.59
N PRO A 64 -15.54 0.09 -2.45
CA PRO A 64 -15.83 -0.15 -3.87
C PRO A 64 -14.61 -0.63 -4.67
N PHE A 65 -13.41 -0.29 -4.22
CA PHE A 65 -12.15 -0.67 -4.87
C PHE A 65 -11.08 -0.94 -3.83
N TRP A 66 -10.34 -2.02 -4.02
CA TRP A 66 -9.23 -2.41 -3.16
C TRP A 66 -8.32 -3.39 -3.91
N MET A 67 -7.06 -3.46 -3.50
CA MET A 67 -6.09 -4.40 -4.03
C MET A 67 -5.20 -4.88 -2.89
N VAL A 68 -4.95 -6.18 -2.85
CA VAL A 68 -4.00 -6.82 -1.94
C VAL A 68 -3.11 -7.71 -2.79
N GLY A 69 -1.81 -7.71 -2.49
CA GLY A 69 -0.85 -8.49 -3.26
C GLY A 69 0.48 -8.61 -2.54
N VAL A 70 1.41 -9.26 -3.23
CA VAL A 70 2.80 -9.38 -2.81
C VAL A 70 3.68 -8.75 -3.88
N THR A 71 4.77 -8.12 -3.46
CA THR A 71 5.75 -7.53 -4.35
C THR A 71 7.14 -8.02 -3.99
N THR A 72 7.99 -8.18 -5.00
CA THR A 72 9.41 -8.46 -4.82
C THR A 72 10.14 -7.13 -4.86
N GLY A 73 10.65 -6.66 -3.72
CA GLY A 73 11.54 -5.51 -3.70
C GLY A 73 12.97 -5.93 -4.03
N LEU A 74 13.58 -5.36 -5.06
CA LEU A 74 15.05 -5.23 -5.09
C LEU A 74 15.40 -4.13 -4.10
N VAL A 75 16.09 -4.48 -3.01
CA VAL A 75 16.69 -3.49 -2.09
C VAL A 75 17.91 -2.89 -2.79
N ASN A 76 17.70 -2.09 -3.83
CA ASN A 76 18.76 -1.24 -4.36
C ASN A 76 18.77 0.04 -3.55
N LYS A 77 19.62 0.02 -2.53
CA LYS A 77 20.03 1.15 -1.72
C LYS A 77 20.80 2.14 -2.62
N ASN A 78 20.12 2.88 -3.50
CA ASN A 78 20.49 4.24 -3.94
C ASN A 78 19.68 4.87 -5.09
N ASP A 79 18.75 4.22 -5.78
CA ASP A 79 17.95 4.95 -6.76
C ASP A 79 16.69 4.17 -7.13
N GLY A 80 15.53 4.83 -7.07
CA GLY A 80 14.21 4.39 -7.56
C GLY A 80 13.82 2.92 -7.33
N LEU A 81 12.86 2.66 -6.43
CA LEU A 81 12.25 1.33 -6.30
C LEU A 81 11.54 0.93 -7.61
N THR A 82 12.20 0.15 -8.46
CA THR A 82 11.56 -0.52 -9.59
C THR A 82 10.72 -1.68 -9.02
N GLN A 83 9.46 -1.39 -8.68
CA GLN A 83 8.53 -2.39 -8.16
C GLN A 83 7.94 -3.19 -9.33
N SER A 84 8.23 -4.50 -9.38
CA SER A 84 7.42 -5.42 -10.18
C SER A 84 6.26 -5.92 -9.30
N SER A 85 5.11 -5.25 -9.42
CA SER A 85 3.86 -5.66 -8.76
C SER A 85 3.21 -6.81 -9.52
N PHE A 86 2.98 -7.95 -8.86
CA PHE A 86 2.05 -8.97 -9.33
C PHE A 86 0.73 -8.79 -8.59
N SER A 87 -0.28 -8.23 -9.27
CA SER A 87 -1.63 -8.10 -8.74
C SER A 87 -2.42 -9.36 -9.04
N LEU A 88 -2.81 -10.11 -8.01
CA LEU A 88 -3.92 -11.05 -8.09
C LEU A 88 -5.19 -10.25 -7.80
N GLY A 89 -5.67 -9.54 -8.83
CA GLY A 89 -6.93 -8.82 -8.75
C GLY A 89 -8.08 -9.81 -8.64
N VAL A 90 -8.82 -9.78 -7.53
CA VAL A 90 -10.18 -10.31 -7.49
C VAL A 90 -11.12 -9.12 -7.32
N ASN A 91 -11.58 -8.59 -8.46
CA ASN A 91 -12.80 -7.80 -8.52
C ASN A 91 -13.97 -8.79 -8.62
N ASN A 92 -14.85 -8.80 -7.63
CA ASN A 92 -16.26 -9.15 -7.80
C ASN A 92 -17.02 -8.80 -6.52
N THR A 93 -17.77 -7.70 -6.57
CA THR A 93 -19.18 -7.56 -6.19
C THR A 93 -19.64 -6.16 -6.54
#